data_AF-A0A931QXS1-F1
#
_entry.id   AF-A0A931QXS1-F1
#
_cell.length_a   1.000
_cell.length_b   1.000
_cell.length_c   1.000
_cell.angle_alpha   90.00
_cell.angle_beta   90.00
_cell.angle_gamma   90.00
#
_symmetry.space_group_name_H-M   'P 1'
#
loop_
_entity.id
_entity.type
_entity.pdbx_description
1 polymer ?
#
loop_
_entity_poly.entity_id
_entity_poly.type
_entity_poly.pdbx_seq_one_letter_code
_entity_poly.pdbx_strand_id
1 'polypeptide(L)'
;LYTMRTLIDQFTLDKQQPPQSLEELVDEGYLRGGLPVDPFTRSNQTWQVDYEDVPISPNQAATGIVDVHSGSDELSLDGTPYSSW
;
A
#
# COMPACT_ATOMS: atom_id res chain seq x y z
N LEU A 1 10.02 -3.08 1.87
CA LEU A 1 8.90 -2.23 1.40
C LEU A 1 8.31 -2.69 0.06
N TYR A 2 9.10 -3.16 -0.92
CA TYR A 2 8.58 -3.53 -2.25
C TYR A 2 7.46 -4.59 -2.23
N THR A 3 7.52 -5.56 -1.32
CA THR A 3 6.54 -6.66 -1.27
C THR A 3 5.10 -6.19 -1.10
N MET A 4 4.80 -5.17 -0.29
CA MET A 4 3.42 -4.70 -0.11
C MET A 4 2.89 -4.01 -1.36
N ARG A 5 3.71 -3.16 -1.97
CA ARG A 5 3.41 -2.46 -3.23
C ARG A 5 3.12 -3.45 -4.35
N THR A 6 3.98 -4.47 -4.50
CA THR A 6 3.76 -5.57 -5.45
C THR A 6 2.46 -6.32 -5.22
N LEU A 7 2.06 -6.53 -3.96
CA LEU A 7 0.81 -7.22 -3.64
C LEU A 7 -0.42 -6.37 -3.98
N ILE A 8 -0.38 -5.07 -3.70
CA ILE A 8 -1.43 -4.12 -4.10
C ILE A 8 -1.58 -4.09 -5.62
N ASP A 9 -0.47 -4.00 -6.36
CA ASP A 9 -0.46 -4.07 -7.83
C ASP A 9 -1.08 -5.37 -8.33
N GLN A 10 -0.67 -6.52 -7.77
CA GLN A 10 -1.24 -7.82 -8.17
C GLN A 10 -2.73 -7.92 -7.86
N PHE A 11 -3.18 -7.43 -6.70
CA PHE A 11 -4.60 -7.41 -6.35
C PHE A 11 -5.38 -6.56 -7.35
N THR A 12 -4.88 -5.35 -7.62
CA THR A 12 -5.50 -4.42 -8.58
C THR A 12 -5.53 -5.01 -9.97
N LEU A 13 -4.50 -5.74 -10.40
CA LEU A 13 -4.46 -6.44 -11.69
C LEU A 13 -5.43 -7.61 -11.76
N ASP A 14 -5.54 -8.42 -10.70
CA ASP A 14 -6.38 -9.63 -10.67
C ASP A 14 -7.86 -9.27 -10.58
N LYS A 15 -8.21 -8.36 -9.66
CA LYS A 15 -9.59 -7.92 -9.42
C LYS A 15 -10.04 -6.80 -10.33
N GLN A 16 -9.11 -6.20 -11.08
CA GLN A 16 -9.33 -4.92 -11.74
C GLN A 16 -9.90 -3.87 -10.78
N GLN A 17 -9.49 -3.90 -9.51
CA GLN A 17 -9.98 -2.99 -8.50
C GLN A 17 -8.93 -2.84 -7.40
N PRO A 18 -8.54 -1.61 -7.03
CA PRO A 18 -7.63 -1.40 -5.93
C PRO A 18 -8.31 -1.76 -4.59
N PRO A 19 -7.58 -2.37 -3.64
CA PRO A 19 -8.12 -2.72 -2.33
C PRO A 19 -8.46 -1.45 -1.56
N GLN A 20 -9.53 -1.47 -0.76
CA GLN A 20 -9.90 -0.30 0.04
C GLN A 20 -9.13 -0.21 1.36
N SER A 21 -8.58 -1.34 1.81
CA SER A 21 -7.84 -1.45 3.06
C SER A 21 -6.78 -2.53 2.96
N LEU A 22 -5.71 -2.38 3.74
CA LEU A 22 -4.66 -3.41 3.80
C LEU A 22 -5.18 -4.73 4.38
N GLU A 23 -6.23 -4.68 5.20
CA GLU A 23 -6.92 -5.87 5.70
C GLU A 23 -7.52 -6.72 4.59
N GLU A 24 -7.96 -6.10 3.49
CA GLU A 24 -8.53 -6.80 2.33
C GLU A 24 -7.47 -7.70 1.66
N LEU A 25 -6.22 -7.21 1.58
CA LEU A 25 -5.08 -7.99 1.10
C LEU A 25 -4.73 -9.14 2.05
N VAL A 26 -4.97 -9.00 3.35
CA VAL A 26 -4.77 -10.08 4.34
C VAL A 26 -5.86 -11.13 4.20
N ASP A 27 -7.12 -10.69 4.08
CA ASP A 27 -8.30 -11.56 3.92
C ASP A 27 -8.22 -12.38 2.63
N GLU A 28 -7.85 -11.73 1.52
CA GLU A 28 -7.62 -12.40 0.24
C GLU A 28 -6.34 -13.24 0.19
N GLY A 29 -5.53 -13.22 1.27
CA GLY A 29 -4.36 -14.06 1.40
C GLY A 29 -3.15 -13.60 0.58
N TYR A 30 -3.19 -12.38 0.04
CA TYR A 30 -2.02 -11.71 -0.54
C TYR A 30 -0.97 -11.44 0.55
N LEU A 31 -1.41 -10.99 1.72
CA LEU A 31 -0.57 -10.82 2.91
C LEU A 31 -0.72 -12.03 3.85
N ARG A 32 0.00 -13.11 3.53
CA ARG A 32 0.05 -14.31 4.37
C ARG A 32 0.73 -14.02 5.72
N GLY A 33 -0.08 -13.75 6.74
CA GLY A 33 0.39 -13.49 8.11
C GLY A 33 0.12 -12.07 8.61
N GLY A 34 -0.59 -11.24 7.83
CA GLY A 34 -0.93 -9.87 8.22
C GLY A 34 0.08 -8.84 7.71
N LEU A 35 -0.06 -7.62 8.21
CA LEU A 35 0.83 -6.51 7.87
C LEU A 35 2.25 -6.78 8.38
N PRO A 36 3.28 -6.70 7.50
CA PRO A 36 4.66 -6.79 7.93
C PRO A 36 4.97 -5.64 8.89
N VAL A 37 5.84 -5.89 9.86
CA VAL A 37 6.29 -4.85 10.78
C VAL A 37 7.23 -3.91 10.02
N ASP A 38 6.95 -2.62 10.09
CA ASP A 38 7.83 -1.63 9.50
C ASP A 38 9.20 -1.61 10.20
N PRO A 39 10.32 -1.70 9.48
CA PRO A 39 11.64 -1.76 10.10
C PRO A 39 12.10 -0.45 10.75
N PHE A 40 11.48 0.69 10.42
CA PHE A 40 11.81 2.01 10.96
C PHE A 40 11.05 2.27 12.26
N THR A 41 9.71 2.17 12.22
CA THR A 41 8.86 2.41 13.39
C THR A 41 8.69 1.17 14.29
N ARG A 42 9.17 0.01 13.82
CA ARG A 42 8.96 -1.32 14.45
C ARG A 42 7.48 -1.64 14.68
N SER A 43 6.60 -1.07 13.87
CA SER A 43 5.16 -1.21 14.00
C SER A 43 4.54 -1.57 12.66
N ASN A 44 3.55 -2.47 12.67
CA ASN A 44 2.76 -2.81 11.48
C ASN A 44 1.50 -1.94 11.33
N GLN A 45 1.29 -0.98 12.23
CA GLN A 45 0.16 -0.05 12.22
C GLN A 45 0.53 1.33 11.71
N THR A 46 1.81 1.58 11.47
CA THR A 46 2.30 2.88 10.99
C THR A 46 2.35 2.94 9.48
N TRP A 47 1.88 1.94 8.74
CA TRP A 47 1.84 2.01 7.28
C TRP A 47 0.86 3.11 6.86
N GLN A 48 1.34 4.06 6.07
CA GLN A 48 0.49 5.02 5.39
C GLN A 48 0.13 4.47 4.02
N VAL A 49 -1.17 4.49 3.73
CA VAL A 49 -1.73 4.06 2.46
C VAL A 49 -2.03 5.29 1.61
N ASP A 50 -1.64 5.23 0.34
CA ASP A 50 -1.97 6.28 -0.62
C ASP A 50 -3.15 5.82 -1.46
N TYR A 51 -4.19 6.65 -1.43
CA TYR A 51 -5.41 6.44 -2.17
C TYR A 51 -5.35 7.23 -3.47
N GLU A 52 -5.44 6.55 -4.60
CA GLU A 52 -5.58 7.19 -5.90
C GLU A 52 -6.85 6.71 -6.60
N ASP A 53 -7.27 7.55 -7.56
CA ASP A 53 -8.35 7.24 -8.47
C ASP A 53 -7.78 6.40 -9.63
N VAL A 54 -7.98 5.08 -9.57
CA VAL A 54 -7.50 4.19 -10.61
C VAL A 54 -8.55 4.11 -11.71
N PRO A 55 -8.24 4.53 -12.95
CA PRO A 55 -9.16 4.41 -14.07
C PRO A 55 -9.30 2.94 -14.47
N ILE A 56 -10.30 2.26 -13.91
CA ILE A 56 -10.61 0.85 -14.23
C ILE A 56 -11.24 0.74 -15.62
N SER A 57 -11.94 1.79 -16.07
CA SER A 57 -12.66 1.83 -17.34
C SER A 57 -12.78 3.26 -17.85
N PRO A 58 -13.03 3.45 -19.17
CA PRO A 58 -13.11 4.79 -19.77
C PRO A 58 -14.18 5.70 -19.14
N ASN A 59 -15.13 5.14 -18.39
CA ASN A 59 -16.21 5.86 -17.74
C ASN A 59 -16.32 5.55 -16.23
N GLN A 60 -15.39 4.78 -15.67
CA GLN A 60 -15.38 4.43 -14.25
C GLN A 60 -13.96 4.47 -13.73
N ALA A 61 -13.77 5.24 -12.67
CA ALA A 61 -12.58 5.18 -11.85
C ALA A 61 -12.98 4.74 -10.44
N ALA A 62 -12.12 3.93 -9.83
CA ALA A 62 -12.32 3.42 -8.50
C ALA A 62 -11.22 3.97 -7.61
N THR A 63 -11.62 4.63 -6.52
CA THR A 63 -10.69 5.05 -5.48
C THR A 63 -10.32 3.85 -4.63
N GLY A 64 -9.01 3.58 -4.53
CA GLY A 64 -8.48 2.58 -3.63
C GLY A 64 -6.99 2.77 -3.43
N ILE A 65 -6.41 1.87 -2.65
CA ILE A 65 -5.00 1.92 -2.29
C ILE A 65 -4.19 1.51 -3.51
N VAL A 66 -3.32 2.39 -3.97
CA VAL A 66 -2.33 2.08 -5.02
C VAL A 66 -0.94 1.93 -4.44
N ASP A 67 -0.69 2.61 -3.32
CA ASP A 67 0.62 2.68 -2.70
C ASP A 67 0.58 2.52 -1.20
N VAL A 68 1.71 2.11 -0.64
CA VAL A 68 1.88 2.01 0.81
C VAL A 68 3.32 2.29 1.19
N HIS A 69 3.47 3.20 2.13
CA HIS A 69 4.76 3.69 2.61
C HIS A 69 4.82 3.62 4.13
N SER A 70 6.03 3.60 4.67
CA SER A 70 6.22 3.69 6.11
C SER A 70 5.77 5.07 6.60
N GLY A 71 4.93 5.10 7.63
CA GLY A 71 4.54 6.32 8.34
C GLY A 71 5.57 6.74 9.38
N SER A 72 6.83 6.37 9.22
CA SER A 72 7.91 7.07 9.91
C SER A 72 7.93 8.52 9.45
N ASP A 73 7.72 9.47 10.37
CA ASP A 73 7.98 10.91 10.18
C ASP A 73 9.49 11.20 9.97
N GLU A 74 10.33 10.16 10.07
CA GLU A 74 11.76 10.24 9.84
C GLU A 74 12.05 10.46 8.35
N LEU A 75 12.62 11.62 8.06
CA LEU A 75 13.26 11.93 6.80
C LEU A 75 14.33 10.85 6.53
N SER A 76 14.40 10.37 5.29
CA SER A 76 15.52 9.54 4.83
C SER A 76 16.84 10.25 5.14
N LEU A 77 17.95 9.51 5.25
CA LEU A 77 19.29 10.06 5.53
C LEU A 77 19.72 11.19 4.57
N ASP A 78 19.03 11.33 3.43
CA ASP A 78 19.22 12.34 2.40
C ASP A 78 18.33 13.60 2.59
N GLY A 79 17.48 13.65 3.63
CA GLY A 79 16.53 14.76 3.86
C GLY A 79 15.25 14.68 3.03
N THR A 80 15.05 13.59 2.28
CA THR A 80 13.82 13.33 1.53
C THR A 80 12.89 12.49 2.40
N PRO A 81 11.62 12.88 2.63
CA PRO A 81 10.71 12.06 3.43
C PRO A 81 10.53 10.70 2.75
N TYR A 82 10.53 9.62 3.54
CA TYR A 82 10.30 8.27 3.00
C TYR A 82 8.94 8.10 2.31
N SER A 83 8.03 9.08 2.46
CA SER A 83 6.79 9.20 1.69
C SER A 83 6.99 9.57 0.21
N SER A 84 8.22 9.88 -0.23
CA SER A 84 8.52 10.24 -1.61
C SER A 84 9.31 9.17 -2.40
N TRP A 85 9.50 7.97 -1.85
CA TRP A 85 10.16 6.83 -2.52
C TRP A 85 9.22 5.62 -2.63
#